data_AF-A0A498Q0Q6-F1
#
_entry.id   AF-A0A498Q0Q6-F1
#
_cell.length_a   1.000
_cell.length_b   1.000
_cell.length_c   1.000
_cell.angle_alpha   90.00
_cell.angle_beta   90.00
_cell.angle_gamma   90.00
#
_symmetry.space_group_name_H-M   'P 1'
#
loop_
_entity.id
_entity.type
_entity.pdbx_description
1 polymer ?
#
loop_
_entity_poly.entity_id
_entity_poly.type
_entity_poly.pdbx_seq_one_letter_code
_entity_poly.pdbx_strand_id
1 'polypeptide(L)' 'MYPHQFAANTVSAHPHAGVHALREMSNRRTNPPQTLEQILELLVIRHKMTEVAEILLPLLAEMRGDPAEA' A
#
# COMPACT_ATOMS: atom_id res chain seq x y z
N MET A 1 -12.88 1.52 -17.03
CA MET A 1 -12.31 1.49 -15.66
C MET A 1 -10.80 1.30 -15.76
N TYR A 2 -10.00 2.17 -15.14
CA TYR A 2 -8.54 2.03 -15.14
C TYR A 2 -8.07 1.16 -13.98
N PRO A 3 -6.99 0.37 -14.12
CA PRO A 3 -6.50 -0.51 -13.05
C PRO A 3 -6.21 0.20 -11.72
N HIS A 4 -5.65 1.41 -11.75
CA HIS A 4 -5.39 2.19 -10.53
C HIS A 4 -6.69 2.61 -9.83
N GLN A 5 -7.72 3.01 -10.58
CA GLN A 5 -9.02 3.35 -10.02
C GLN A 5 -9.71 2.14 -9.38
N PHE A 6 -9.62 0.97 -10.03
CA PHE A 6 -10.13 -0.27 -9.44
C PHE A 6 -9.43 -0.58 -8.13
N ALA A 7 -8.09 -0.54 -8.11
CA ALA A 7 -7.32 -0.78 -6.91
C ALA A 7 -7.69 0.20 -5.78
N ALA A 8 -7.80 1.50 -6.08
CA ALA A 8 -8.22 2.51 -5.12
C ALA A 8 -9.60 2.21 -4.53
N ASN A 9 -10.60 1.92 -5.37
CA ASN A 9 -11.95 1.59 -4.91
C ASN A 9 -11.98 0.31 -4.05
N THR A 10 -11.25 -0.73 -4.45
CA THR A 10 -11.17 -1.99 -3.70
C THR A 10 -10.50 -1.79 -2.34
N VAL A 11 -9.39 -1.05 -2.30
CA VAL A 11 -8.65 -0.76 -1.07
C VAL A 11 -9.44 0.18 -0.16
N SER A 12 -10.13 1.18 -0.71
CA SER A 12 -11.02 2.07 0.06
C SER A 12 -12.13 1.28 0.76
N ALA A 13 -12.72 0.29 0.09
CA ALA A 13 -13.73 -0.57 0.69
C ALA A 13 -13.15 -1.53 1.75
N HIS A 14 -11.89 -1.95 1.63
CA HIS A 14 -11.24 -2.90 2.53
C HIS A 14 -9.76 -2.54 2.81
N PRO A 15 -9.47 -1.49 3.61
CA PRO A 15 -8.11 -0.95 3.72
C PRO A 15 -7.10 -1.95 4.29
N HIS A 16 -7.47 -2.72 5.32
CA HIS A 16 -6.61 -3.76 5.89
C HIS A 16 -6.29 -4.90 4.90
N ALA A 17 -7.19 -5.20 3.95
CA ALA A 17 -6.89 -6.16 2.89
C ALA A 17 -5.83 -5.61 1.92
N GLY A 18 -5.81 -4.30 1.69
CA GLY A 18 -4.75 -3.61 0.95
C GLY A 18 -3.39 -3.72 1.64
N VAL A 19 -3.34 -3.51 2.96
CA VAL A 19 -2.12 -3.74 3.77
C VAL A 19 -1.65 -5.20 3.67
N HIS A 20 -2.59 -6.15 3.79
CA HIS A 20 -2.28 -7.58 3.65
C HIS A 20 -1.70 -7.90 2.26
N ALA A 21 -2.26 -7.32 1.20
CA ALA A 21 -1.74 -7.49 -0.15
C ALA A 21 -0.30 -6.96 -0.30
N LEU A 22 0.02 -5.78 0.27
CA LEU A 22 1.40 -5.28 0.30
C LEU A 22 2.34 -6.25 1.03
N ARG A 23 1.90 -6.83 2.15
CA ARG A 23 2.69 -7.83 2.89
C ARG A 23 2.96 -9.07 2.06
N GLU A 24 1.96 -9.60 1.36
CA GLU A 24 2.15 -10.73 0.45
C GLU A 24 3.04 -10.39 -0.75
N MET A 25 3.01 -9.15 -1.24
CA MET A 25 3.96 -8.68 -2.26
C MET A 25 5.39 -8.61 -1.71
N SER A 26 5.58 -8.12 -0.49
CA SER A 26 6.88 -8.05 0.19
C SER A 26 7.48 -9.43 0.42
N ASN A 27 6.69 -10.36 0.95
CA ASN A 27 7.12 -11.75 1.18
C ASN A 27 7.61 -12.44 -0.11
N ARG A 28 7.02 -12.11 -1.27
CA ARG A 28 7.42 -12.68 -2.58
C ARG A 28 8.67 -12.03 -3.17
N ARG A 29 9.04 -10.84 -2.71
CA ARG A 29 10.21 -10.10 -3.22
C ARG A 29 11.39 -10.33 -2.28
N THR A 30 12.21 -11.31 -2.62
CA THR A 30 13.33 -11.74 -1.77
C THR A 30 14.70 -11.31 -2.30
N ASN A 31 14.79 -10.75 -3.51
CA ASN A 31 16.05 -10.30 -4.10
C ASN A 31 15.87 -9.12 -5.08
N PRO A 32 16.11 -7.87 -4.64
CA PRO A 32 16.33 -7.46 -3.26
C PRO A 32 15.04 -7.53 -2.42
N PRO A 33 15.13 -7.78 -1.10
CA PRO A 33 14.00 -7.59 -0.20
C PRO A 33 13.45 -6.16 -0.27
N GLN A 34 12.13 -6.01 -0.20
CA GLN A 34 11.48 -4.69 -0.21
C GLN A 34 10.46 -4.55 0.92
N THR A 35 10.44 -3.39 1.59
CA THR A 35 9.45 -3.07 2.63
C THR A 35 8.08 -2.77 2.02
N LEU A 36 7.04 -2.67 2.87
CA LEU A 36 5.68 -2.34 2.41
C LEU A 36 5.63 -0.96 1.74
N GLU A 37 6.33 0.01 2.32
CA GLU A 37 6.44 1.38 1.81
C GLU A 37 7.17 1.42 0.47
N GLN A 38 8.27 0.68 0.32
CA GLN A 38 8.99 0.60 -0.94
C GLN A 38 8.15 -0.02 -2.06
N ILE A 39 7.32 -1.02 -1.72
CA ILE A 39 6.38 -1.61 -2.68
C ILE A 39 5.28 -0.63 -3.04
N LEU A 40 4.73 0.06 -2.04
CA LEU A 40 3.70 1.06 -2.26
C LEU A 40 4.21 2.20 -3.14
N GLU A 41 5.42 2.68 -2.89
CA GLU A 41 6.11 3.68 -3.72
C GLU A 41 6.30 3.19 -5.16
N LEU A 42 6.71 1.92 -5.36
CA LEU A 42 6.79 1.34 -6.70
C LEU A 42 5.43 1.30 -7.41
N LEU A 43 4.35 0.99 -6.70
CA LEU A 43 3.00 0.98 -7.25
C LEU A 43 2.56 2.40 -7.64
N VAL A 44 2.90 3.42 -6.85
CA VAL A 44 2.66 4.82 -7.20
C VAL A 44 3.43 5.19 -8.47
N ILE A 45 4.75 4.98 -8.48
CA ILE A 45 5.63 5.42 -9.58
C ILE A 45 5.27 4.70 -10.90
N ARG A 46 5.04 3.38 -10.87
CA ARG A 46 4.84 2.59 -12.09
C ARG A 46 3.39 2.46 -12.53
N HIS A 47 2.45 2.47 -11.59
CA HIS A 47 1.04 2.17 -11.86
C HIS A 47 0.10 3.31 -11.52
N LYS A 48 0.62 4.48 -11.09
CA LYS A 48 -0.17 5.65 -10.73
C LYS A 48 -1.17 5.38 -9.60
N MET A 49 -0.81 4.49 -8.68
CA MET A 49 -1.66 4.10 -7.53
C MET A 49 -1.55 5.11 -6.37
N THR A 50 -1.59 6.41 -6.66
CA THR A 50 -1.45 7.48 -5.64
C THR A 50 -2.56 7.41 -4.60
N GLU A 51 -3.83 7.28 -5.03
CA GLU A 51 -4.97 7.16 -4.11
C GLU A 51 -4.87 5.93 -3.19
N VAL A 52 -4.30 4.81 -3.67
CA VAL A 52 -4.04 3.64 -2.83
C VAL A 52 -3.02 3.97 -1.74
N ALA A 53 -1.98 4.75 -2.07
CA ALA A 53 -0.99 5.16 -1.09
C ALA A 53 -1.55 6.09 -0.03
N GLU A 54 -2.41 7.04 -0.42
CA GLU A 54 -3.11 7.93 0.50
C GLU A 54 -3.94 7.16 1.53
N ILE A 55 -4.57 6.04 1.12
CA ILE A 55 -5.34 5.17 2.02
C ILE A 55 -4.43 4.33 2.93
N LEU A 56 -3.33 3.78 2.39
CA LEU A 56 -2.54 2.78 3.10
C LEU A 56 -1.44 3.36 3.99
N LEU A 57 -0.89 4.54 3.68
CA LEU A 57 0.19 5.14 4.46
C LEU A 57 -0.16 5.36 5.94
N PRO A 58 -1.35 5.89 6.30
CA PRO A 58 -1.74 6.04 7.71
C PRO A 58 -1.77 4.70 8.46
N LEU A 59 -2.31 3.64 7.83
CA LEU A 59 -2.38 2.31 8.42
C LEU A 59 -1.00 1.68 8.64
N LEU A 60 -0.06 1.93 7.72
CA LEU A 60 1.32 1.49 7.87
C LEU A 60 2.03 2.23 9.02
N ALA A 61 1.76 3.52 9.20
CA ALA A 61 2.28 4.31 10.32
C ALA A 61 1.73 3.79 11.67
N GLU A 62 0.42 3.56 11.76
CA GLU A 62 -0.23 2.98 12.95
C GLU A 62 0.39 1.63 13.34
N MET A 63 0.66 0.76 12.36
CA MET A 63 1.30 -0.54 12.61
C MET A 63 2.73 -0.44 13.15
N ARG A 64 3.44 0.64 12.82
CA ARG A 64 4.80 0.89 13.33
C ARG A 64 4.78 1.49 14.74
N GLY A 65 3.61 1.89 15.24
CA GLY A 65 3.47 2.61 16.49
C GLY A 65 3.77 4.11 16.36
N ASP A 66 3.79 4.63 15.13
CA ASP A 66 3.86 6.07 14.89
C ASP A 66 2.43 6.60 14.98
N PRO A 67 2.06 7.36 16.03
CA PRO A 67 0.75 7.98 16.06
C PRO A 67 0.67 8.95 14.88
N ALA A 68 -0.31 8.74 13.99
CA ALA A 68 -0.68 9.75 13.02
C ALA A 68 -1.05 11.01 13.81
N GLU A 69 -0.31 12.11 13.63
CA GLU A 69 -0.57 13.36 14.36
C GLU A 69 -2.04 13.77 14.14
N ALA A 70 -2.73 13.96 15.27
CA ALA A 70 -4.16 14.25 15.37
C ALA A 70 -4.52 15.68 14.96
#